data_AF-A0A958B4Z5-F1
#
_entry.id   AF-A0A958B4Z5-F1
#
_cell.length_a   1.000
_cell.length_b   1.000
_cell.length_c   1.000
_cell.angle_alpha   90.00
_cell.angle_beta   90.00
_cell.angle_gamma   90.00
#
_symmetry.space_group_name_H-M   'P 1'
#
loop_
_entity.id
_entity.type
_entity.pdbx_description
1 polymer ?
#
loop_
_entity_poly.entity_id
_entity_poly.type
_entity_poly.pdbx_seq_one_letter_code
_entity_poly.pdbx_strand_id
1 'polypeptide(L)'
;MALVGLYSATTRIADLDSQRHVSNRVYEQFCAEGRYRLLEQHGWSLETLLARGVTLRPAATYVKFHRQQRAGAALTVETTAYPAENGVVVWDHSIRQDDGEQVCQVQALTSVIGRD
;
A
#
# COMPACT_ATOMS: atom_id res chain seq x y z
N MET A 1 -10.08 -14.04 8.67
CA MET A 1 -10.96 -13.06 8.00
C MET A 1 -10.08 -12.00 7.39
N ALA A 2 -10.37 -11.54 6.17
CA ALA A 2 -9.59 -10.49 5.51
C ALA A 2 -10.01 -9.10 6.03
N LEU A 3 -9.06 -8.17 6.13
CA LEU A 3 -9.34 -6.76 6.39
C LEU A 3 -9.28 -6.00 5.08
N VAL A 4 -10.17 -5.04 4.86
CA VAL A 4 -10.25 -4.25 3.62
C VAL A 4 -10.39 -2.78 3.98
N GLY A 5 -9.64 -1.92 3.31
CA GLY A 5 -9.71 -0.47 3.50
C GLY A 5 -9.38 0.31 2.25
N LEU A 6 -9.88 1.55 2.20
CA LEU A 6 -9.65 2.49 1.12
C LEU A 6 -8.81 3.68 1.60
N TYR A 7 -7.89 4.11 0.75
CA TYR A 7 -7.06 5.29 0.94
C TYR A 7 -7.02 6.11 -0.36
N SER A 8 -7.31 7.40 -0.27
CA SER A 8 -7.22 8.32 -1.42
C SER A 8 -5.84 8.96 -1.50
N ALA A 9 -5.24 8.95 -2.68
CA ALA A 9 -3.95 9.55 -2.97
C ALA A 9 -4.05 10.53 -4.15
N THR A 10 -3.15 11.51 -4.18
CA THR A 10 -3.00 12.41 -5.32
C THR A 10 -1.53 12.53 -5.67
N THR A 11 -1.21 12.30 -6.94
CA THR A 11 0.17 12.35 -7.42
C THR A 11 0.65 13.79 -7.53
N ARG A 12 1.95 14.00 -7.30
CA ARG A 12 2.62 15.31 -7.25
C ARG A 12 3.67 15.40 -8.34
N ILE A 13 4.16 16.61 -8.60
CA ILE A 13 5.30 16.80 -9.53
C ILE A 13 6.54 16.03 -9.05
N ALA A 14 6.75 15.94 -7.73
CA ALA A 14 7.85 15.20 -7.13
C ALA A 14 7.74 13.67 -7.28
N ASP A 15 6.58 13.16 -7.68
CA ASP A 15 6.33 11.73 -7.85
C ASP A 15 6.78 11.21 -9.23
N LEU A 16 7.19 12.13 -10.12
CA LEU A 16 7.47 11.81 -11.51
C LEU A 16 8.93 11.38 -11.73
N ASP A 17 9.12 10.46 -12.66
CA ASP A 17 10.43 10.10 -13.22
C ASP A 17 10.89 11.13 -14.29
N SER A 18 12.06 10.87 -14.88
CA SER A 18 12.61 11.71 -15.95
C SER A 18 11.75 11.75 -17.23
N GLN A 19 10.84 10.79 -17.41
CA GLN A 19 9.86 10.75 -18.52
C GLN A 19 8.53 11.42 -18.15
N ARG A 20 8.46 12.04 -16.95
CA ARG A 20 7.29 12.70 -16.38
C ARG A 20 6.16 11.72 -16.03
N HIS A 21 6.41 10.42 -15.93
CA HIS A 21 5.43 9.44 -15.46
C HIS A 21 5.57 9.27 -13.95
N VAL A 22 4.48 8.96 -13.27
CA VAL A 22 4.55 8.56 -11.86
C VAL A 22 5.46 7.33 -11.75
N SER A 23 6.47 7.42 -10.88
CA SER A 23 7.46 6.37 -10.72
C SER A 23 6.90 5.15 -9.98
N ASN A 24 7.47 3.97 -10.24
CA ASN A 24 7.10 2.72 -9.57
C ASN A 24 7.11 2.84 -8.04
N ARG A 25 8.13 3.54 -7.51
CA ARG A 25 8.33 3.77 -6.07
C ARG A 25 7.13 4.48 -5.42
N VAL A 26 6.44 5.35 -6.15
CA VAL A 26 5.31 6.10 -5.61
C VAL A 26 4.11 5.20 -5.38
N TYR A 27 3.84 4.24 -6.28
CA TYR A 27 2.79 3.25 -6.06
C TYR A 27 3.09 2.37 -4.84
N GLU A 28 4.34 1.98 -4.64
CA GLU A 28 4.76 1.23 -3.44
C GLU A 28 4.56 2.05 -2.15
N GLN A 29 4.85 3.36 -2.19
CA GLN A 29 4.62 4.28 -1.07
C GLN A 29 3.13 4.42 -0.76
N PHE A 30 2.28 4.58 -1.79
CA PHE A 30 0.83 4.62 -1.60
C PHE A 30 0.27 3.32 -1.04
N CYS A 31 0.79 2.17 -1.47
CA CYS A 31 0.44 0.88 -0.89
C CYS A 31 0.87 0.79 0.58
N ALA A 32 2.08 1.26 0.91
CA ALA A 32 2.57 1.28 2.28
C ALA A 32 1.68 2.15 3.20
N GLU A 33 1.31 3.35 2.75
CA GLU A 33 0.35 4.20 3.44
C GLU A 33 -0.99 3.47 3.62
N GLY A 34 -1.52 2.87 2.55
CA GLY A 34 -2.77 2.08 2.59
C GLY A 34 -2.76 0.97 3.64
N ARG A 35 -1.63 0.26 3.81
CA ARG A 35 -1.48 -0.75 4.87
C ARG A 35 -1.59 -0.13 6.26
N TYR A 36 -0.88 0.97 6.53
CA TYR A 36 -0.93 1.62 7.83
C TYR A 36 -2.29 2.25 8.12
N ARG A 37 -2.97 2.79 7.12
CA ARG A 37 -4.35 3.30 7.25
C ARG A 37 -5.34 2.19 7.58
N LEU A 38 -5.23 1.04 6.92
CA LEU A 38 -6.05 -0.13 7.22
C LEU A 38 -5.81 -0.62 8.65
N LEU A 39 -4.55 -0.69 9.09
CA LEU A 39 -4.21 -1.09 10.46
C LEU A 39 -4.74 -0.09 11.50
N GLU A 40 -4.59 1.21 11.24
CA GLU A 40 -5.11 2.29 12.09
C GLU A 40 -6.63 2.19 12.28
N GLN A 41 -7.39 1.91 11.22
CA GLN A 41 -8.84 1.68 11.27
C GLN A 41 -9.23 0.49 12.18
N HIS A 42 -8.31 -0.43 12.43
CA HIS A 42 -8.48 -1.58 13.31
C HIS A 42 -7.73 -1.46 14.64
N GLY A 43 -7.37 -0.25 15.05
CA GLY A 43 -6.76 0.02 16.36
C GLY A 43 -5.25 -0.20 16.42
N TRP A 44 -4.58 -0.41 15.29
CA TRP A 44 -3.14 -0.59 15.16
C TRP A 44 -2.51 0.62 14.47
N SER A 45 -2.60 1.80 15.11
CA SER A 45 -1.92 2.99 14.61
C SER A 45 -0.40 2.79 14.54
N LEU A 46 0.29 3.56 13.70
CA LEU A 46 1.76 3.53 13.64
C LEU A 46 2.39 3.75 15.02
N GLU A 47 1.84 4.70 15.80
CA GLU A 47 2.27 4.94 17.19
C GLU A 47 2.11 3.70 18.07
N THR A 48 0.96 3.01 17.97
CA THR A 48 0.69 1.78 18.73
C THR A 48 1.65 0.66 18.36
N LEU A 49 1.93 0.49 17.07
CA LEU A 49 2.88 -0.49 16.57
C LEU A 49 4.29 -0.21 17.10
N LEU A 50 4.76 1.05 17.01
CA LEU A 50 6.06 1.45 17.50
C LEU A 50 6.18 1.29 19.02
N ALA A 51 5.16 1.70 19.79
CA ALA A 51 5.14 1.56 21.25
C ALA A 51 5.20 0.09 21.70
N ARG A 52 4.64 -0.82 20.90
CA ARG A 52 4.69 -2.27 21.13
C ARG A 52 5.92 -2.96 20.52
N GLY A 53 6.82 -2.21 19.88
CA GLY A 53 7.97 -2.77 19.18
C GLY A 53 7.60 -3.68 18.01
N VAL A 54 6.40 -3.50 17.43
CA VAL A 54 5.89 -4.27 16.30
C VAL A 54 6.25 -3.56 14.99
N THR A 55 6.82 -4.30 14.05
CA THR A 55 7.21 -3.79 12.72
C THR A 55 6.75 -4.77 11.63
N LEU A 56 6.31 -4.22 10.49
CA LEU A 56 6.07 -4.99 9.28
C LEU A 56 7.37 -5.04 8.46
N ARG A 57 8.04 -6.18 8.42
CA ARG A 57 9.24 -6.38 7.60
C ARG A 57 8.83 -6.87 6.21
N PRO A 58 9.08 -6.12 5.13
CA PRO A 58 8.82 -6.58 3.76
C PRO A 58 9.63 -7.83 3.43
N ALA A 59 9.00 -8.80 2.77
CA ALA A 59 9.62 -10.04 2.31
C ALA A 59 9.63 -10.14 0.78
N ALA A 60 8.53 -9.77 0.13
CA ALA A 60 8.41 -9.77 -1.32
C ALA A 60 7.40 -8.72 -1.78
N THR A 61 7.54 -8.26 -3.03
CA THR A 61 6.58 -7.39 -3.69
C THR A 61 6.51 -7.75 -5.16
N TYR A 62 5.29 -7.85 -5.69
CA TYR A 62 4.99 -8.02 -7.10
C TYR A 62 4.13 -6.83 -7.54
N VAL A 63 4.46 -6.25 -8.69
CA VAL A 63 3.79 -5.06 -9.21
C VAL A 63 3.41 -5.29 -10.67
N LYS A 64 2.19 -4.89 -11.03
CA LYS A 64 1.69 -4.87 -12.40
C LYS A 64 1.13 -3.48 -12.73
N PHE A 65 1.75 -2.82 -13.69
CA PHE A 65 1.31 -1.52 -14.20
C PHE A 65 0.36 -1.72 -15.39
N HIS A 66 -0.77 -1.02 -15.36
CA HIS A 66 -1.80 -1.09 -16.40
C HIS A 66 -1.86 0.20 -17.21
N ARG A 67 -1.66 1.35 -16.57
CA ARG A 67 -1.76 2.67 -17.21
C ARG A 67 -0.79 3.64 -16.55
N GLN A 68 -0.22 4.54 -17.34
CA GLN A 68 0.69 5.58 -16.86
C GLN A 68 -0.09 6.77 -16.31
N GLN A 69 0.34 7.30 -15.16
CA GLN A 69 -0.19 8.55 -14.60
C GLN A 69 0.81 9.69 -14.69
N ARG A 70 0.27 10.91 -14.64
CA ARG A 70 1.01 12.17 -14.53
C ARG A 70 0.72 12.79 -13.16
N ALA A 71 1.31 13.96 -12.89
CA ALA A 71 1.00 14.74 -11.69
C ALA A 71 -0.48 15.15 -11.67
N GLY A 72 -1.07 15.22 -10.48
CA GLY A 72 -2.47 15.58 -10.26
C GLY A 72 -3.46 14.44 -10.46
N ALA A 73 -3.01 13.22 -10.74
CA ALA A 73 -3.89 12.06 -10.83
C ALA A 73 -4.50 11.76 -9.45
N ALA A 74 -5.83 11.76 -9.37
CA ALA A 74 -6.58 11.32 -8.21
C ALA A 74 -6.71 9.79 -8.24
N LEU A 75 -6.20 9.13 -7.20
CA LEU A 75 -6.15 7.68 -7.10
C LEU A 75 -6.87 7.20 -5.85
N THR A 76 -7.51 6.05 -5.95
CA THR A 76 -8.03 5.26 -4.83
C THR A 76 -7.21 3.99 -4.71
N VAL A 77 -6.64 3.76 -3.54
CA VAL A 77 -5.89 2.56 -3.19
C VAL A 77 -6.79 1.70 -2.31
N GLU A 78 -7.32 0.63 -2.88
CA GLU A 78 -7.95 -0.44 -2.11
C GLU A 78 -6.85 -1.36 -1.59
N THR A 79 -6.86 -1.63 -0.28
CA THR A 79 -5.91 -2.53 0.37
C THR A 79 -6.66 -3.64 1.06
N THR A 80 -6.30 -4.88 0.74
CA THR A 80 -6.78 -6.07 1.42
C THR A 80 -5.64 -6.77 2.13
N ALA A 81 -5.84 -7.13 3.40
CA ALA A 81 -4.90 -7.85 4.22
C ALA A 81 -5.43 -9.25 4.54
N TYR A 82 -4.63 -10.27 4.24
CA TYR A 82 -4.91 -11.66 4.58
C TYR A 82 -3.85 -12.15 5.58
N PRO A 83 -4.24 -12.61 6.78
CA PRO A 83 -3.30 -13.31 7.64
C PRO A 83 -2.89 -14.63 6.98
N ALA A 84 -1.60 -14.92 7.00
CA ALA A 84 -1.01 -16.19 6.60
C ALA A 84 -0.31 -16.85 7.80
N GLU A 85 0.27 -18.01 7.59
CA GLU A 85 1.00 -18.74 8.63
C GLU A 85 2.26 -17.98 9.09
N ASN A 86 2.76 -18.31 10.29
CA ASN A 86 4.04 -17.83 10.82
C ASN A 86 4.17 -16.30 10.90
N GLY A 87 3.07 -15.60 11.22
CA GLY A 87 3.07 -14.14 11.37
C GLY A 87 3.27 -13.39 10.06
N VAL A 88 3.03 -14.03 8.91
CA VAL A 88 3.05 -13.37 7.61
C VAL A 88 1.68 -12.74 7.32
N VAL A 89 1.71 -11.58 6.66
CA VAL A 89 0.52 -10.94 6.09
C VAL A 89 0.72 -10.82 4.59
N VAL A 90 -0.28 -11.29 3.84
CA VAL A 90 -0.40 -11.09 2.40
C VAL A 90 -1.22 -9.83 2.17
N TRP A 91 -0.70 -8.92 1.38
CA TRP A 91 -1.34 -7.67 1.02
C TRP A 91 -1.67 -7.68 -0.47
N ASP A 92 -2.91 -7.37 -0.79
CA ASP A 92 -3.38 -7.14 -2.15
C ASP A 92 -3.83 -5.68 -2.27
N HIS A 93 -3.27 -4.96 -3.23
CA HIS A 93 -3.57 -3.57 -3.48
C HIS A 93 -4.07 -3.36 -4.91
N SER A 94 -5.31 -2.87 -5.06
CA SER A 94 -5.85 -2.39 -6.33
C SER A 94 -5.85 -0.87 -6.33
N ILE A 95 -5.10 -0.27 -7.26
CA ILE A 95 -5.02 1.18 -7.41
C ILE A 95 -5.82 1.58 -8.63
N ARG A 96 -6.84 2.42 -8.43
CA ARG A 96 -7.75 2.91 -9.47
C ARG A 96 -7.69 4.42 -9.59
N GLN A 97 -7.88 4.92 -10.78
CA GLN A 97 -8.08 6.35 -11.02
C GLN A 97 -9.57 6.72 -10.82
N ASP A 98 -9.89 8.02 -10.84
CA ASP A 98 -11.25 8.56 -10.68
C ASP A 98 -12.26 8.07 -11.73
N ASP A 99 -11.79 7.72 -12.93
CA ASP A 99 -12.56 7.04 -13.97
C ASP A 99 -12.88 5.55 -13.66
N GLY A 100 -12.38 5.03 -12.53
CA GLY A 100 -12.57 3.66 -12.08
C GLY A 100 -11.63 2.64 -12.73
N GLU A 101 -10.82 3.05 -13.71
CA GLU A 101 -9.85 2.16 -14.35
C GLU A 101 -8.73 1.79 -13.39
N GLN A 102 -8.34 0.51 -13.40
CA GLN A 102 -7.20 0.04 -12.63
C GLN A 102 -5.91 0.49 -13.30
N VAL A 103 -5.09 1.20 -12.55
CA VAL A 103 -3.82 1.74 -13.05
C VAL A 103 -2.62 0.92 -12.61
N CYS A 104 -2.70 0.29 -11.44
CA CYS A 104 -1.64 -0.51 -10.86
C CYS A 104 -2.23 -1.56 -9.90
N GLN A 105 -1.63 -2.74 -9.90
CA GLN A 105 -1.86 -3.80 -8.94
C GLN A 105 -0.56 -4.06 -8.19
N VAL A 106 -0.60 -4.12 -6.86
CA VAL A 106 0.55 -4.48 -6.04
C VAL A 106 0.17 -5.62 -5.11
N GLN A 107 0.96 -6.68 -5.09
CA GLN A 107 0.89 -7.72 -4.07
C GLN A 107 2.17 -7.69 -3.25
N ALA A 108 2.04 -7.76 -1.93
CA ALA A 108 3.19 -7.73 -1.04
C ALA A 108 3.07 -8.77 0.07
N LEU A 109 4.23 -9.25 0.54
CA LEU A 109 4.33 -10.09 1.73
C LEU A 109 5.12 -9.34 2.80
N THR A 110 4.60 -9.33 4.02
CA THR A 110 5.33 -8.82 5.18
C THR A 110 5.32 -9.83 6.32
N SER A 111 6.45 -9.99 7.01
CA SER A 111 6.47 -10.66 8.32
C SER A 111 6.21 -9.62 9.41
N VAL A 112 5.29 -9.93 10.32
CA VAL A 112 5.12 -9.17 11.56
C VAL A 112 6.23 -9.58 12.52
N ILE A 113 7.03 -8.61 12.96
CA ILE A 113 8.08 -8.81 13.95
C ILE A 113 7.72 -7.99 15.17
N GLY A 114 7.62 -8.62 16.33
CA GLY A 114 7.47 -7.96 17.62
C GLY A 114 8.59 -8.36 18.57
N ARG A 115 8.71 -7.65 19.70
CA ARG A 115 9.33 -8.21 20.90
C ARG A 115 8.26 -8.96 21.66
N ASP A 116 8.54 -10.21 22.04
CA ASP A 116 7.77 -10.92 23.08
C ASP A 116 7.86 -10.20 24.43
#